data_AF-A0A8S3XBY7-F1
#
_entry.id   AF-A0A8S3XBY7-F1
#
_cell.length_a   1.000
_cell.length_b   1.000
_cell.length_c   1.000
_cell.angle_alpha   90.00
_cell.angle_beta   90.00
_cell.angle_gamma   90.00
#
_symmetry.space_group_name_H-M   'P 1'
#
loop_
_entity.id
_entity.type
_entity.pdbx_description
1 polymer ?
#
loop_
_entity_poly.entity_id
_entity_poly.type
_entity_poly.pdbx_seq_one_letter_code
_entity_poly.pdbx_strand_id
1 'polypeptide(L)'
;MPKCGACGKFLSKADSIRCNCSAAFHKACVAIPETSSVKGAWVCPGCKIKKPREDNTSTPVKGLADTYQSTPNSKNNSADNTTEELKVDLVLEIRSELKAIREEVHECRLEISEFKATLSSFEIRMNEIETRISALENKNSQIASSSNTSALEDTITELKVQLNNRDQELLSNDVEISGITELGGENLMSTVTVL
;
A
#
# COMPACT_ATOMS: atom_id res chain seq x y z
N MET A 1 1.10 -2.66 -24.54
CA MET A 1 -0.32 -2.76 -24.10
C MET A 1 -0.84 -1.35 -23.81
N PRO A 2 -2.03 -0.96 -24.33
CA PRO A 2 -2.58 0.36 -24.08
C PRO A 2 -2.98 0.53 -22.60
N LYS A 3 -2.74 1.72 -22.05
CA LYS A 3 -3.13 2.11 -20.68
C LYS A 3 -4.43 2.90 -20.72
N CYS A 4 -5.21 2.81 -19.66
CA CYS A 4 -6.44 3.58 -19.47
C CYS A 4 -6.12 5.06 -19.28
N GLY A 5 -6.78 5.94 -20.04
CA GLY A 5 -6.64 7.39 -19.91
C GLY A 5 -7.25 8.00 -18.63
N ALA A 6 -7.95 7.22 -17.80
CA ALA A 6 -8.52 7.68 -16.53
C ALA A 6 -7.72 7.15 -15.32
N CYS A 7 -7.48 5.84 -15.24
CA CYS A 7 -6.82 5.24 -14.07
C CYS A 7 -5.34 4.87 -14.29
N GLY A 8 -4.81 5.00 -15.52
CA GLY A 8 -3.41 4.67 -15.84
C GLY A 8 -3.06 3.18 -15.88
N LYS A 9 -3.98 2.28 -15.52
CA LYS A 9 -3.76 0.82 -15.52
C LYS A 9 -3.86 0.21 -16.93
N PHE A 10 -3.27 -0.97 -17.12
CA PHE A 10 -3.32 -1.68 -18.39
C PHE A 10 -4.74 -2.17 -18.74
N LEU A 11 -5.08 -2.10 -20.03
CA LEU A 11 -6.39 -2.50 -20.55
C LEU A 11 -6.39 -3.97 -20.97
N SER A 12 -7.44 -4.70 -20.60
CA SER A 12 -7.77 -6.00 -21.19
C SER A 12 -8.51 -5.79 -22.52
N LYS A 13 -8.39 -6.73 -23.46
CA LYS A 13 -9.08 -6.62 -24.76
C LYS A 13 -10.61 -6.61 -24.64
N ALA A 14 -11.15 -7.24 -23.59
CA ALA A 14 -12.60 -7.41 -23.38
C ALA A 14 -13.26 -6.20 -22.70
N ASP A 15 -12.54 -5.49 -21.83
CA ASP A 15 -13.08 -4.39 -21.02
C ASP A 15 -12.55 -3.01 -21.43
N SER A 16 -12.22 -2.84 -22.71
CA SER A 16 -11.71 -1.57 -23.22
C SER A 16 -12.67 -0.93 -24.22
N ILE A 17 -12.81 0.39 -24.12
CA ILE A 17 -13.48 1.22 -25.12
C ILE A 17 -12.50 2.27 -25.66
N ARG A 18 -12.58 2.55 -26.97
CA ARG A 18 -11.73 3.55 -27.63
C ARG A 18 -12.56 4.67 -28.20
N CYS A 19 -12.03 5.88 -28.04
CA CYS A 19 -12.50 7.06 -28.74
C CYS A 19 -11.73 7.21 -30.07
N ASN A 20 -12.28 7.95 -31.03
CA ASN A 20 -11.60 8.28 -32.29
C ASN A 20 -10.29 9.07 -32.11
N CYS A 21 -10.05 9.66 -30.94
CA CYS A 21 -8.80 10.36 -30.62
C CYS A 21 -7.66 9.43 -30.19
N SER A 22 -7.73 8.13 -30.49
CA SER A 22 -6.79 7.06 -30.11
C SER A 22 -6.69 6.75 -28.60
N ALA A 23 -7.35 7.53 -27.73
CA ALA A 23 -7.41 7.26 -26.30
C ALA A 23 -8.32 6.05 -25.98
N ALA A 24 -7.90 5.25 -25.00
CA ALA A 24 -8.58 4.03 -24.58
C ALA A 24 -8.84 4.04 -23.06
N PHE A 25 -9.98 3.48 -22.64
CA PHE A 25 -10.46 3.52 -21.26
C PHE A 25 -11.06 2.17 -20.86
N HIS A 26 -11.02 1.83 -19.56
CA HIS A 26 -11.87 0.76 -19.03
C HIS A 26 -13.33 1.19 -19.12
N LYS A 27 -14.26 0.29 -19.43
CA LYS A 27 -15.69 0.63 -19.44
C LYS A 27 -16.13 1.19 -18.08
N ALA A 28 -15.67 0.57 -17.00
CA ALA A 28 -15.91 1.01 -15.62
C ALA A 28 -15.42 2.45 -15.35
N CYS A 29 -14.23 2.82 -15.86
CA CYS A 29 -13.67 4.16 -15.64
C CYS A 29 -14.43 5.28 -16.36
N VAL A 30 -15.31 4.96 -17.30
CA VAL A 30 -16.14 5.92 -18.04
C VAL A 30 -17.64 5.66 -17.85
N ALA A 31 -18.00 4.97 -16.76
CA ALA A 31 -19.39 4.67 -16.36
C ALA A 31 -20.21 3.92 -17.42
N ILE A 32 -19.57 3.04 -18.19
CA ILE A 32 -20.24 2.14 -19.14
C ILE A 32 -20.41 0.78 -18.46
N PRO A 33 -21.64 0.26 -18.32
CA PRO A 33 -21.88 -1.08 -17.78
C PRO A 33 -21.18 -2.16 -18.61
N GLU A 34 -20.58 -3.16 -17.97
CA GLU A 34 -19.83 -4.25 -18.63
C GLU A 34 -20.67 -4.99 -19.69
N THR A 35 -21.96 -5.18 -19.39
CA THR A 35 -22.97 -5.85 -20.22
C THR A 35 -23.47 -5.03 -21.40
N SER A 36 -23.17 -3.72 -21.42
CA SER A 36 -23.61 -2.84 -22.50
C SER A 36 -22.61 -2.85 -23.66
N SER A 37 -23.14 -3.07 -24.86
CA SER A 37 -22.45 -2.79 -26.11
C SER A 37 -22.86 -1.41 -26.56
N VAL A 38 -21.91 -0.47 -26.58
CA VAL A 38 -22.18 0.90 -27.04
C VAL A 38 -22.36 0.85 -28.56
N LYS A 39 -23.61 0.88 -29.01
CA LYS A 39 -23.97 1.04 -30.42
C LYS A 39 -23.80 2.51 -30.80
N GLY A 40 -22.61 2.88 -31.26
CA GLY A 40 -22.33 4.23 -31.77
C GLY A 40 -20.89 4.69 -31.53
N ALA A 41 -20.53 5.82 -32.15
CA ALA A 41 -19.22 6.45 -31.97
C ALA A 41 -19.10 7.06 -30.56
N TRP A 42 -18.67 6.25 -29.59
CA TRP A 42 -18.39 6.72 -28.24
C TRP A 42 -17.27 7.78 -28.24
N VAL A 43 -17.48 8.84 -27.47
CA VAL A 43 -16.54 9.97 -27.36
C VAL A 43 -16.05 10.06 -25.92
N CYS A 44 -14.74 10.08 -25.73
CA CYS A 44 -14.16 10.20 -24.38
C CYS A 44 -14.46 11.57 -23.75
N PRO A 45 -14.41 11.69 -22.41
CA PRO A 45 -14.64 12.97 -21.71
C PRO A 45 -13.79 14.13 -22.24
N GLY A 46 -12.52 13.86 -22.57
CA GLY A 46 -11.61 14.87 -23.13
C GLY A 46 -12.01 15.37 -24.51
N CYS A 47 -12.62 14.53 -25.34
CA CYS A 47 -13.16 14.94 -26.65
C CYS A 47 -14.56 15.55 -26.53
N LYS A 48 -15.35 15.14 -25.52
CA LYS A 48 -16.68 15.71 -25.26
C LYS A 48 -16.61 17.19 -24.92
N ILE A 49 -15.59 17.61 -24.15
CA ILE A 49 -15.36 19.02 -23.80
C ILE A 49 -14.96 19.87 -25.03
N LYS A 50 -14.31 19.26 -26.02
CA LYS A 50 -13.83 19.95 -27.23
C LYS A 50 -14.88 20.10 -28.33
N LYS A 51 -16.03 19.45 -28.20
CA LYS A 51 -17.15 19.63 -29.14
C LYS A 51 -17.92 20.89 -28.77
N PRO A 52 -18.39 21.68 -29.76
CA PRO A 52 -19.32 22.78 -29.51
C PRO A 52 -20.50 22.27 -28.70
N ARG A 53 -20.93 23.03 -27.68
CA ARG A 53 -22.17 22.71 -26.96
C ARG A 53 -23.30 22.75 -27.99
N GLU A 54 -24.07 21.67 -28.07
CA GLU A 54 -25.27 21.62 -28.91
C GLU A 54 -26.28 22.67 -28.44
N ASP A 55 -27.22 22.98 -29.33
CA ASP A 55 -28.24 24.01 -29.14
C ASP A 55 -29.08 23.70 -27.90
N ASN A 56 -29.00 24.55 -26.87
CA ASN A 56 -29.64 24.35 -25.56
C ASN A 56 -31.11 24.82 -25.55
N THR A 57 -31.80 24.71 -26.69
CA THR A 57 -33.18 25.16 -26.89
C THR A 57 -34.22 24.34 -26.11
N SER A 58 -33.82 23.25 -25.45
CA SER A 58 -34.71 22.42 -24.62
C SER A 58 -34.43 22.46 -23.11
N THR A 59 -33.52 23.31 -22.62
CA THR A 59 -33.46 23.61 -21.18
C THR A 59 -34.53 24.65 -20.85
N PRO A 60 -35.44 24.41 -19.87
CA PRO A 60 -36.41 25.41 -19.46
C PRO A 60 -35.70 26.53 -18.70
N VAL A 61 -35.19 27.52 -19.44
CA VAL A 61 -34.76 28.78 -18.87
C VAL A 61 -36.04 29.57 -18.57
N LYS A 62 -36.31 29.87 -17.29
CA LYS A 62 -37.33 30.84 -16.90
C LYS A 62 -37.01 32.16 -17.60
N GLY A 63 -37.68 32.43 -18.71
CA GLY A 63 -37.47 33.61 -19.53
C GLY A 63 -37.94 34.87 -18.81
N LEU A 64 -36.99 35.68 -18.36
CA LEU A 64 -37.12 37.14 -18.43
C LEU A 64 -36.75 37.51 -19.87
N ALA A 65 -37.73 37.45 -20.77
CA ALA A 65 -37.60 38.03 -22.10
C ALA A 65 -38.16 39.46 -22.02
N ASP A 66 -37.25 40.43 -21.93
CA ASP A 66 -37.52 41.84 -22.17
C ASP A 66 -38.13 42.00 -23.56
N THR A 67 -39.45 42.20 -23.58
CA THR A 67 -40.15 42.71 -24.75
C THR A 67 -40.61 44.12 -24.40
N TYR A 68 -39.84 45.12 -24.84
CA TYR A 68 -40.29 46.50 -24.85
C TYR A 68 -41.49 46.62 -25.79
N GLN A 69 -42.70 46.52 -25.24
CA GLN A 69 -43.90 47.04 -25.86
C GLN A 69 -44.51 48.07 -24.91
N SER A 70 -44.46 49.33 -25.36
CA SER A 70 -45.10 50.45 -24.72
C SER A 70 -46.62 50.30 -24.78
N THR A 71 -47.26 50.18 -23.62
CA THR A 71 -48.68 50.52 -23.43
C THR A 71 -48.85 51.19 -22.06
N PRO A 72 -49.52 52.35 -21.96
CA PRO A 72 -49.68 53.08 -20.70
C PRO A 72 -50.90 52.60 -19.91
N ASN A 73 -50.81 52.78 -18.59
CA ASN A 73 -51.87 52.73 -17.58
C ASN A 73 -52.55 51.37 -17.29
N SER A 74 -52.32 50.83 -16.10
CA SER A 74 -53.35 50.91 -15.04
C SER A 74 -52.78 50.49 -13.68
N LYS A 75 -53.26 51.18 -12.64
CA LYS A 75 -52.87 51.08 -11.23
C LYS A 75 -53.24 49.71 -10.64
N ASN A 76 -52.40 49.19 -9.72
CA ASN A 76 -52.78 48.86 -8.34
C ASN A 76 -51.60 48.21 -7.59
N ASN A 77 -51.02 48.96 -6.66
CA ASN A 77 -50.03 48.49 -5.69
C ASN A 77 -50.72 47.62 -4.64
N SER A 78 -50.48 46.31 -4.68
CA SER A 78 -50.83 45.39 -3.58
C SER A 78 -49.89 44.17 -3.51
N ALA A 79 -48.70 44.26 -4.11
CA ALA A 79 -47.72 43.17 -4.19
C ALA A 79 -46.45 43.42 -3.34
N ASP A 80 -46.39 44.51 -2.57
CA ASP A 80 -45.15 44.96 -1.89
C ASP A 80 -44.97 44.34 -0.48
N ASN A 81 -46.05 43.88 0.17
CA ASN A 81 -45.97 43.29 1.52
C ASN A 81 -45.58 41.81 1.53
N THR A 82 -45.98 41.02 0.52
CA THR A 82 -45.63 39.59 0.45
C THR A 82 -44.16 39.36 0.09
N THR A 83 -43.53 40.29 -0.63
CA THR A 83 -42.11 40.22 -0.96
C THR A 83 -41.18 40.51 0.21
N GLU A 84 -41.59 41.33 1.19
CA GLU A 84 -40.78 41.63 2.37
C GLU A 84 -40.83 40.48 3.40
N GLU A 85 -42.00 39.88 3.66
CA GLU A 85 -42.11 38.70 4.54
C GLU A 85 -41.31 37.50 3.99
N LEU A 86 -41.39 37.22 2.68
CA LEU A 86 -40.62 36.15 2.05
C LEU A 86 -39.10 36.39 2.08
N LYS A 87 -38.64 37.66 2.01
CA LYS A 87 -37.22 37.99 2.17
C LYS A 87 -36.76 37.79 3.60
N VAL A 88 -37.58 38.12 4.59
CA VAL A 88 -37.25 37.92 6.02
C VAL A 88 -37.13 36.43 6.31
N ASP A 89 -38.05 35.60 5.82
CA ASP A 89 -38.04 34.15 6.04
C ASP A 89 -36.81 33.49 5.39
N LEU A 90 -36.46 33.89 4.15
CA LEU A 90 -35.25 33.44 3.47
C LEU A 90 -33.97 33.88 4.21
N VAL A 91 -33.93 35.09 4.77
CA VAL A 91 -32.79 35.57 5.55
C VAL A 91 -32.65 34.78 6.86
N LEU A 92 -33.76 34.39 7.50
CA LEU A 92 -33.74 33.53 8.69
C LEU A 92 -33.24 32.12 8.37
N GLU A 93 -33.69 31.54 7.26
CA GLU A 93 -33.24 30.23 6.78
C GLU A 93 -31.74 30.24 6.42
N ILE A 94 -31.26 31.24 5.67
CA ILE A 94 -29.83 31.41 5.39
C ILE A 94 -29.04 31.56 6.69
N ARG A 95 -29.57 32.26 7.70
CA ARG A 95 -28.91 32.43 8.99
C ARG A 95 -28.84 31.13 9.78
N SER A 96 -29.86 30.28 9.73
CA SER A 96 -29.82 28.94 10.35
C SER A 96 -28.84 28.03 9.63
N GLU A 97 -28.83 28.02 8.29
CA GLU A 97 -27.88 27.23 7.50
C GLU A 97 -26.42 27.66 7.75
N LEU A 98 -26.15 28.97 7.81
CA LEU A 98 -24.82 29.48 8.16
C LEU A 98 -24.38 29.11 9.59
N LYS A 99 -25.34 28.95 10.51
CA LYS A 99 -25.05 28.49 11.87
C LYS A 99 -24.74 26.99 11.87
N ALA A 100 -25.53 26.18 11.17
CA ALA A 100 -25.30 24.74 11.02
C ALA A 100 -23.94 24.46 10.36
N ILE A 101 -23.62 25.14 9.25
CA ILE A 101 -22.32 25.02 8.58
C ILE A 101 -21.18 25.41 9.52
N ARG A 102 -21.35 26.45 10.36
CA ARG A 102 -20.32 26.84 11.32
C ARG A 102 -20.09 25.77 12.38
N GLU A 103 -21.16 25.12 12.84
CA GLU A 103 -21.08 24.01 13.79
C GLU A 103 -20.38 22.79 13.16
N GLU A 104 -20.75 22.41 11.94
CA GLU A 104 -20.10 21.32 11.20
C GLU A 104 -18.60 21.61 10.94
N VAL A 105 -18.26 22.85 10.55
CA VAL A 105 -16.86 23.26 10.36
C VAL A 105 -16.09 23.22 11.69
N HIS A 106 -16.73 23.57 12.80
CA HIS A 106 -16.11 23.48 14.11
C HIS A 106 -15.86 22.02 14.51
N GLU A 107 -16.83 21.13 14.31
CA GLU A 107 -16.71 19.70 14.58
C GLU A 107 -15.62 19.05 13.72
N CYS A 108 -15.60 19.34 12.42
CA CYS A 108 -14.56 18.87 11.52
C CYS A 108 -13.15 19.34 11.96
N ARG A 109 -13.02 20.56 12.49
CA ARG A 109 -11.74 21.03 13.05
C ARG A 109 -11.32 20.26 14.29
N LEU A 110 -12.25 19.86 15.15
CA LEU A 110 -11.97 19.02 16.31
C LEU A 110 -11.49 17.63 15.85
N GLU A 111 -12.19 17.00 14.92
CA GLU A 111 -11.80 15.71 14.35
C GLU A 111 -10.41 15.75 13.70
N ILE A 112 -10.11 16.81 12.94
CA ILE A 112 -8.77 17.02 12.35
C ILE A 112 -7.72 17.16 13.45
N SER A 113 -8.02 17.87 14.53
CA SER A 113 -7.10 18.05 15.66
C SER A 113 -6.83 16.72 16.37
N GLU A 114 -7.86 15.92 16.60
CA GLU A 114 -7.73 14.59 17.20
C GLU A 114 -6.95 13.65 16.27
N PHE A 115 -7.29 13.62 14.98
CA PHE A 115 -6.58 12.84 13.99
C PHE A 115 -5.09 13.20 13.95
N LYS A 116 -4.75 14.49 14.00
CA LYS A 116 -3.36 14.95 14.07
C LYS A 116 -2.64 14.44 15.33
N ALA A 117 -3.33 14.41 16.48
CA ALA A 117 -2.78 13.85 17.70
C ALA A 117 -2.52 12.34 17.57
N THR A 118 -3.43 11.59 16.95
CA THR A 118 -3.22 10.16 16.68
C THR A 118 -2.05 9.91 15.75
N LEU A 119 -1.89 10.72 14.68
CA LEU A 119 -0.76 10.63 13.77
C LEU A 119 0.58 10.90 14.48
N SER A 120 0.63 11.90 15.36
CA SER A 120 1.84 12.18 16.14
C SER A 120 2.19 11.02 17.08
N SER A 121 1.20 10.39 17.70
CA SER A 121 1.41 9.17 18.49
C SER A 121 1.95 8.00 17.64
N PHE A 122 1.43 7.83 16.42
CA PHE A 122 1.94 6.84 15.48
C PHE A 122 3.39 7.12 15.04
N GLU A 123 3.75 8.37 14.82
CA GLU A 123 5.11 8.78 14.48
C GLU A 123 6.09 8.43 15.61
N ILE A 124 5.74 8.73 16.86
CA ILE A 124 6.53 8.35 18.04
C ILE A 124 6.75 6.83 18.07
N ARG A 125 5.67 6.05 17.94
CA ARG A 125 5.74 4.59 17.96
C ARG A 125 6.56 4.03 16.79
N MET A 126 6.51 4.67 15.62
CA MET A 126 7.33 4.28 14.47
C MET A 126 8.82 4.49 14.74
N ASN A 127 9.18 5.65 15.31
CA ASN A 127 10.56 5.95 15.70
C ASN A 127 11.08 4.97 16.77
N GLU A 128 10.24 4.58 17.73
CA GLU A 128 10.57 3.54 18.72
C GLU A 128 10.81 2.17 18.06
N ILE A 129 10.04 1.82 17.04
CA ILE A 129 10.24 0.58 16.29
C ILE A 129 11.55 0.64 15.49
N GLU A 130 11.83 1.75 14.82
CA GLU A 130 13.05 1.95 14.03
C GLU A 130 14.31 1.89 14.90
N THR A 131 14.28 2.53 16.07
CA THR A 131 15.38 2.45 17.04
C THR A 131 15.58 1.03 17.57
N ARG A 132 14.50 0.28 17.84
CA ARG A 132 14.58 -1.13 18.25
C ARG A 132 15.14 -2.02 17.15
N ILE A 133 14.74 -1.81 15.90
CA ILE A 133 15.27 -2.54 14.74
C ILE A 133 16.77 -2.27 14.61
N SER A 134 17.18 -1.00 14.64
CA SER A 134 18.59 -0.62 14.58
C SER A 134 19.41 -1.27 15.70
N ALA A 135 18.88 -1.33 16.92
CA ALA A 135 19.54 -2.00 18.03
C ALA A 135 19.66 -3.52 17.84
N LEU A 136 18.64 -4.17 17.27
CA LEU A 136 18.67 -5.60 16.94
C LEU A 136 19.67 -5.90 15.81
N GLU A 137 19.69 -5.09 14.76
CA GLU A 137 20.65 -5.22 13.65
C GLU A 137 22.09 -5.06 14.13
N ASN A 138 22.35 -4.09 15.01
CA ASN A 138 23.66 -3.92 15.64
C ASN A 138 24.06 -5.13 16.48
N LYS A 139 23.16 -5.65 17.32
CA LYS A 139 23.42 -6.86 18.10
C LYS A 139 23.68 -8.08 17.21
N ASN A 140 22.89 -8.24 16.16
CA ASN A 140 23.06 -9.33 15.21
C ASN A 140 24.42 -9.24 14.49
N SER A 141 24.82 -8.03 14.08
CA SER A 141 26.13 -7.78 13.48
C SER A 141 27.28 -8.09 14.45
N GLN A 142 27.12 -7.75 15.73
CA GLN A 142 28.08 -8.10 16.79
C GLN A 142 28.17 -9.62 17.02
N ILE A 143 27.04 -10.33 17.02
CA ILE A 143 27.01 -11.79 17.15
C ILE A 143 27.68 -12.44 15.94
N ALA A 144 27.35 -12.00 14.72
CA ALA A 144 27.97 -12.48 13.50
C ALA A 144 29.47 -12.21 13.45
N SER A 145 29.91 -11.08 14.02
CA SER A 145 31.33 -10.71 14.13
C SER A 145 32.00 -11.28 15.38
N SER A 146 31.28 -12.01 16.23
CA SER A 146 31.83 -12.53 17.48
C SER A 146 32.82 -13.65 17.16
N SER A 147 34.10 -13.28 17.21
CA SER A 147 35.26 -14.16 17.06
C SER A 147 35.28 -15.31 18.07
N ASN A 148 34.45 -15.24 19.11
CA ASN A 148 34.34 -16.27 20.13
C ASN A 148 33.92 -17.62 19.54
N THR A 149 33.02 -17.63 18.55
CA THR A 149 32.60 -18.90 17.91
C THR A 149 33.75 -19.52 17.13
N SER A 150 34.48 -18.71 16.35
CA SER A 150 35.69 -19.17 15.62
C SER A 150 36.78 -19.62 16.59
N ALA A 151 37.07 -18.86 17.64
CA ALA A 151 38.10 -19.22 18.62
C ALA A 151 37.73 -20.50 19.40
N LEU A 152 36.46 -20.71 19.70
CA LEU A 152 35.96 -21.95 20.30
C LEU A 152 36.07 -23.11 19.32
N GLU A 153 35.71 -22.92 18.05
CA GLU A 153 35.89 -23.92 16.99
C GLU A 153 37.37 -24.31 16.83
N ASP A 154 38.28 -23.33 16.78
CA ASP A 154 39.72 -23.53 16.71
C ASP A 154 40.21 -24.34 17.92
N THR A 155 39.80 -23.95 19.13
CA THR A 155 40.15 -24.68 20.36
C THR A 155 39.63 -26.13 20.32
N ILE A 156 38.41 -26.34 19.82
CA ILE A 156 37.85 -27.70 19.66
C ILE A 156 38.66 -28.50 18.65
N THR A 157 39.08 -27.90 17.53
CA THR A 157 39.90 -28.59 16.53
C THR A 157 41.26 -28.97 17.09
N GLU A 158 41.90 -28.06 17.85
CA GLU A 158 43.18 -28.32 18.48
C GLU A 158 43.10 -29.44 19.52
N LEU A 159 42.07 -29.42 20.38
CA LEU A 159 41.84 -30.47 21.37
C LEU A 159 41.59 -31.84 20.71
N LYS A 160 40.86 -31.87 19.58
CA LYS A 160 40.65 -33.11 18.81
C LYS A 160 41.96 -33.66 18.27
N VAL A 161 42.83 -32.80 17.74
CA VAL A 161 44.15 -33.20 17.25
C VAL A 161 45.01 -33.75 18.40
N GLN A 162 45.03 -33.07 19.54
CA GLN A 162 45.78 -33.52 20.72
C GLN A 162 45.28 -34.88 21.23
N LEU A 163 43.96 -35.09 21.28
CA LEU A 163 43.39 -36.40 21.64
C LEU A 163 43.83 -37.49 20.68
N ASN A 164 43.69 -37.25 19.37
CA ASN A 164 44.09 -38.23 18.37
C ASN A 164 45.59 -38.58 18.44
N ASN A 165 46.45 -37.57 18.64
CA ASN A 165 47.89 -37.80 18.79
C ASN A 165 48.20 -38.64 20.04
N ARG A 166 47.54 -38.33 21.15
CA ARG A 166 47.70 -39.08 22.40
C ARG A 166 47.23 -40.53 22.27
N ASP A 167 46.13 -40.76 21.54
CA ASP A 167 45.63 -42.10 21.29
C ASP A 167 46.58 -42.89 20.38
N GLN A 168 47.18 -42.26 19.37
CA GLN A 168 48.23 -42.88 18.54
C GLN A 168 49.52 -43.19 19.33
N GLU A 169 49.91 -42.29 20.24
CA GLU A 169 51.07 -42.51 21.13
C GLU A 169 50.83 -43.67 22.10
N LEU A 170 49.60 -43.84 22.60
CA LEU A 170 49.25 -45.00 23.43
C LEU A 170 49.35 -46.31 22.65
N LEU A 171 48.95 -46.31 21.38
CA LEU A 171 49.04 -47.47 20.49
C LEU A 171 50.45 -47.72 19.96
N SER A 172 51.40 -46.79 20.12
CA SER A 172 52.72 -46.90 19.47
C SER A 172 53.57 -48.05 19.99
N ASN A 173 53.24 -48.57 21.17
CA ASN A 173 53.90 -49.72 21.79
C ASN A 173 53.15 -51.03 21.56
N ASP A 174 51.96 -50.96 20.95
CA ASP A 174 51.12 -52.12 20.70
C ASP A 174 51.42 -52.67 19.29
N VAL A 175 51.65 -53.98 19.22
CA VAL A 175 51.87 -54.69 17.95
C VAL A 175 50.72 -55.66 17.75
N GLU A 176 49.86 -55.37 16.77
CA GLU A 176 48.82 -56.30 16.35
C GLU A 176 49.39 -57.31 15.35
N ILE A 177 49.26 -58.60 15.67
CA ILE A 177 49.69 -59.70 14.80
C ILE A 177 48.46 -60.51 14.42
N SER A 178 48.03 -60.39 13.17
CA SER A 178 46.85 -61.09 12.63
C SER A 178 47.26 -62.19 11.65
N GLY A 179 46.38 -63.18 11.45
CA GLY A 179 46.58 -64.24 10.44
C GLY A 179 47.44 -65.43 10.89
N ILE A 180 47.67 -65.60 12.20
CA ILE A 180 48.31 -66.79 12.76
C ILE A 180 47.28 -67.92 12.87
N THR A 181 47.64 -69.11 12.39
CA THR A 181 46.83 -70.34 12.57
C THR A 181 46.98 -70.88 13.99
N GLU A 182 45.88 -71.00 14.73
CA GLU A 182 45.88 -71.60 16.07
C GLU A 182 46.03 -73.12 16.01
N LEU A 183 47.02 -73.66 16.73
CA LEU A 183 47.20 -75.09 16.96
C LEU A 183 47.02 -75.41 18.45
N GLY A 184 46.41 -76.57 18.74
CA GLY A 184 46.07 -76.97 20.11
C GLY A 184 47.32 -77.20 20.97
N GLY A 185 47.45 -76.42 22.06
CA GLY A 185 48.53 -76.54 23.04
C GLY A 185 49.72 -75.59 22.83
N GLU A 186 49.67 -74.71 21.82
CA GLU A 186 50.68 -73.66 21.64
C GLU A 186 50.49 -72.50 22.63
N ASN A 187 51.60 -71.84 22.98
CA ASN A 187 51.62 -70.65 23.83
C ASN A 187 52.03 -69.43 23.01
N LEU A 188 51.22 -68.37 23.04
CA LEU A 188 51.47 -67.09 22.35
C LEU A 188 52.86 -66.50 22.61
N MET A 189 53.40 -66.67 23.82
CA MET A 189 54.73 -66.15 24.18
C MET A 189 55.87 -66.89 23.47
N SER A 190 55.63 -68.10 22.97
CA SER A 190 56.62 -68.85 22.18
C SER A 190 56.63 -68.46 20.70
N THR A 191 55.54 -67.86 20.22
CA THR A 191 55.37 -67.43 18.83
C THR A 191 56.06 -66.08 18.56
N VAL A 192 56.12 -65.20 19.56
CA VAL A 192 56.76 -63.88 19.46
C VAL A 192 58.15 -63.93 20.10
N THR A 193 59.21 -63.86 19.29
CA THR A 193 60.59 -63.82 19.77
C THR A 193 61.09 -62.37 19.77
N VAL A 194 61.48 -61.86 20.95
CA VAL A 194 62.08 -60.52 21.09
C VAL A 194 63.57 -60.62 20.75
N LEU A 195 64.04 -59.83 19.77
CA LEU A 195 65.46 -59.68 19.41
C LEU A 195 66.21 -58.75 20.38
#